data_AF-A0A6G1R7Q8-F1
#
_entry.id   AF-A0A6G1R7Q8-F1
#
_cell.length_a   1.000
_cell.length_b   1.000
_cell.length_c   1.000
_cell.angle_alpha   90.00
_cell.angle_beta   90.00
_cell.angle_gamma   90.00
#
_symmetry.space_group_name_H-M   'P 1'
#
loop_
_entity.id
_entity.type
_entity.pdbx_description
1 polymer ?
#
loop_
_entity_poly.entity_id
_entity_poly.type
_entity_poly.pdbx_seq_one_letter_code
_entity_poly.pdbx_strand_id
1 'polypeptide(L)'
;GYNMWRDAFKPTQILDSLCKKNSLPTAEYRWEDVKVDNKVFRIPPEAFPEEASVRNRRRVADENWSLDDEHKALYVLQHWEEMPGYGYKLVPEHVEIRSLYNPENPGLVQGSLHMWIDMFPTDVPAPPPVNIKPRLPVSYELRVIIWNTDSVILDDVNPVTGEPSSDIYVKSWIKGLDHDKQETDVHFNSLTGEGNFNWRFIFRFSYLPTEKEIT
;
A
#
# COMPACT_ATOMS: atom_id res chain seq x y z
N GLY A 1 -1.72 -11.08 4.34
CA GLY A 1 -1.66 -10.15 3.21
C GLY A 1 -0.43 -10.37 2.34
N TYR A 2 -0.40 -9.73 1.18
CA TYR A 2 0.71 -9.82 0.22
C TYR A 2 1.98 -9.13 0.73
N ASN A 3 1.84 -8.05 1.51
CA ASN A 3 2.93 -7.33 2.19
C ASN A 3 3.19 -7.84 3.62
N MET A 4 2.90 -9.11 3.92
CA MET A 4 3.24 -9.63 5.25
C MET A 4 4.74 -9.80 5.40
N TRP A 5 5.25 -9.40 6.56
CA TRP A 5 6.56 -9.80 7.03
C TRP A 5 6.66 -11.33 7.10
N ARG A 6 7.76 -11.90 6.63
CA ARG A 6 7.95 -13.36 6.54
C ARG A 6 9.20 -13.88 7.25
N ASP A 7 10.11 -13.00 7.66
CA ASP A 7 11.28 -13.44 8.41
C ASP A 7 10.85 -14.07 9.74
N ALA A 8 11.64 -15.03 10.22
CA ALA A 8 11.41 -15.69 11.50
C ALA A 8 11.54 -14.72 12.69
N PHE A 9 12.28 -13.64 12.51
CA PHE A 9 12.45 -12.57 13.49
C PHE A 9 11.76 -11.30 13.03
N LYS A 10 11.21 -10.54 13.98
CA LYS A 10 10.65 -9.23 13.68
C LYS A 10 11.75 -8.22 13.31
N PRO A 11 11.45 -7.18 12.51
CA PRO A 11 12.42 -6.13 12.17
C PRO A 11 13.15 -5.54 13.39
N THR A 12 12.45 -5.27 14.49
CA THR A 12 13.07 -4.78 15.74
C THR A 12 14.12 -5.74 16.30
N GLN A 13 13.82 -7.06 16.29
CA GLN A 13 14.74 -8.10 16.76
C GLN A 13 15.97 -8.24 15.86
N ILE A 14 15.79 -8.09 14.55
CA ILE A 14 16.88 -8.10 13.58
C ILE A 14 17.78 -6.89 13.79
N LEU A 15 17.20 -5.69 13.92
CA LEU A 15 17.96 -4.46 14.16
C LEU A 15 18.74 -4.54 15.49
N ASP A 16 18.11 -5.05 16.55
CA ASP A 16 18.79 -5.26 17.84
C ASP A 16 19.96 -6.25 17.73
N SER A 17 19.77 -7.34 16.99
CA SER A 17 20.82 -8.35 16.77
C SER A 17 21.97 -7.79 15.95
N LEU A 18 21.66 -6.96 14.95
CA LEU A 18 22.63 -6.27 14.12
C LEU A 18 23.43 -5.23 14.93
N CYS A 19 22.77 -4.46 15.80
CA CYS A 19 23.45 -3.54 16.72
C CYS A 19 24.40 -4.30 17.65
N LYS A 20 23.92 -5.37 18.30
CA LYS A 20 24.74 -6.23 19.18
C LYS A 20 25.96 -6.80 18.45
N LYS A 21 25.78 -7.33 17.24
CA LYS A 21 26.87 -7.89 16.41
C LYS A 21 27.96 -6.87 16.12
N ASN A 22 27.60 -5.60 15.95
CA ASN A 22 28.53 -4.51 15.70
C ASN A 22 28.99 -3.78 16.98
N SER A 23 28.69 -4.32 18.17
CA SER A 23 28.97 -3.67 19.46
C SER A 23 28.37 -2.27 19.61
N LEU A 24 27.22 -2.02 18.97
CA LEU A 24 26.48 -0.77 19.07
C LEU A 24 25.43 -0.83 20.19
N PRO A 25 25.08 0.32 20.80
CA PRO A 25 23.92 0.42 21.68
C PRO A 25 22.63 -0.01 20.98
N THR A 26 21.65 -0.48 21.75
CA THR A 26 20.29 -0.74 21.25
C THR A 26 19.69 0.52 20.61
N ALA A 27 18.93 0.33 19.54
CA ALA A 27 18.28 1.43 18.83
C ALA A 27 17.28 2.16 19.75
N GLU A 28 17.34 3.50 19.73
CA GLU A 28 16.38 4.34 20.45
C GLU A 28 15.23 4.70 19.49
N TYR A 29 14.03 4.18 19.75
CA TYR A 29 12.83 4.50 18.97
C TYR A 29 12.14 5.75 19.52
N ARG A 30 11.91 6.74 18.66
CA ARG A 30 11.20 7.98 18.98
C ARG A 30 9.99 8.13 18.07
N TRP A 31 9.24 9.21 18.23
CA TRP A 31 8.00 9.45 17.48
C TRP A 31 8.23 9.44 15.96
N GLU A 32 9.15 10.28 15.46
CA GLU A 32 9.43 10.44 14.01
C GLU A 32 10.77 9.83 13.55
N ASP A 33 11.57 9.32 14.48
CA ASP A 33 12.93 8.89 14.19
C ASP A 33 13.38 7.67 15.00
N VAL A 34 14.42 7.01 14.49
CA VAL A 34 15.16 5.97 15.20
C VAL A 34 16.63 6.39 15.24
N LYS A 35 17.22 6.35 16.42
CA LYS A 35 18.64 6.64 16.60
C LYS A 35 19.41 5.35 16.86
N VAL A 36 20.47 5.13 16.07
CA VAL A 36 21.42 4.02 16.25
C VAL A 36 22.81 4.64 16.41
N ASP A 37 23.39 4.49 17.61
CA ASP A 37 24.64 5.15 17.99
C ASP A 37 24.60 6.67 17.70
N ASN A 38 25.41 7.18 16.77
CA ASN A 38 25.47 8.60 16.43
C ASN A 38 24.64 8.98 15.19
N LYS A 39 23.96 8.02 14.55
CA LYS A 39 23.13 8.23 13.36
C LYS A 39 21.65 8.27 13.74
N VAL A 40 20.94 9.27 13.22
CA VAL A 40 19.48 9.41 13.35
C VAL A 40 18.84 9.18 12.00
N PHE A 41 17.90 8.25 11.94
CA PHE A 41 17.08 7.96 10.77
C PHE A 41 15.70 8.60 10.96
N ARG A 42 15.38 9.60 10.14
CA ARG A 42 14.02 10.17 10.10
C ARG A 42 13.14 9.26 9.28
N ILE A 43 12.03 8.82 9.86
CA ILE A 43 11.15 7.84 9.24
C ILE A 43 10.08 8.59 8.44
N PRO A 44 10.05 8.45 7.12
CA PRO A 44 9.09 9.16 6.28
C PRO A 44 7.69 8.53 6.42
N PRO A 45 6.59 9.28 6.26
CA PRO A 45 5.23 8.76 6.37
C PRO A 45 4.93 7.56 5.46
N GLU A 46 5.61 7.49 4.32
CA GLU A 46 5.50 6.42 3.32
C GLU A 46 6.06 5.08 3.82
N ALA A 47 6.86 5.07 4.89
CA ALA A 47 7.34 3.84 5.52
C ALA A 47 6.23 3.09 6.28
N PHE A 48 5.08 3.72 6.49
CA PHE A 48 3.92 3.13 7.16
C PHE A 48 2.82 2.74 6.16
N PRO A 49 2.06 1.67 6.42
CA PRO A 49 0.93 1.30 5.56
C PRO A 49 -0.12 2.41 5.50
N GLU A 50 -0.76 2.59 4.34
CA GLU A 50 -1.77 3.64 4.11
C GLU A 50 -2.88 3.63 5.19
N GLU A 51 -3.26 2.46 5.68
CA GLU A 51 -4.26 2.28 6.75
C GLU A 51 -3.81 2.84 8.11
N ALA A 52 -2.51 2.83 8.41
CA ALA A 52 -1.94 3.40 9.63
C ALA A 52 -1.93 4.94 9.59
N SER A 53 -1.77 5.53 8.40
CA SER A 53 -1.80 6.99 8.22
C SER A 53 -3.14 7.62 8.64
N VAL A 54 -4.24 6.88 8.51
CA VAL A 54 -5.58 7.33 8.93
C VAL A 54 -5.75 7.26 10.46
N ARG A 55 -5.13 6.27 11.11
CA ARG A 55 -5.16 6.09 12.58
C ARG A 55 -4.34 7.17 13.31
N ASN A 56 -3.25 7.66 12.73
CA ASN A 56 -2.41 8.70 13.33
C ASN A 56 -3.11 10.06 13.56
N ARG A 57 -4.31 10.28 12.99
CA ARG A 57 -5.15 11.45 13.30
C ARG A 57 -6.02 11.30 14.56
N ARG A 58 -6.20 10.09 15.08
CA ARG A 58 -6.90 9.84 16.35
C ARG A 58 -5.88 9.30 17.36
N ARG A 59 -5.43 10.19 18.24
CA ARG A 59 -4.60 9.87 19.42
C ARG A 59 -5.24 8.72 20.21
N VAL A 60 -4.79 7.49 19.97
CA VAL A 60 -5.09 6.33 20.81
C VAL A 60 -3.75 5.69 21.13
N ALA A 61 -3.19 6.14 22.25
CA ALA A 61 -2.06 5.48 22.91
C ALA A 61 -2.58 4.18 23.52
N ASP A 62 -1.93 3.06 23.19
CA ASP A 62 -1.39 2.09 24.18
C ASP A 62 -1.12 0.68 23.63
N GLU A 63 -1.51 0.34 22.40
CA GLU A 63 -1.24 -1.02 21.86
C GLU A 63 -0.53 -1.07 20.49
N ASN A 64 -0.61 0.00 19.69
CA ASN A 64 0.01 0.03 18.35
C ASN A 64 1.48 0.47 18.33
N TRP A 65 2.03 0.94 19.45
CA TRP A 65 3.40 1.44 19.50
C TRP A 65 4.43 0.38 19.03
N SER A 66 4.21 -0.88 19.39
CA SER A 66 5.09 -1.97 18.94
C SER A 66 5.01 -2.22 17.44
N LEU A 67 3.84 -2.00 16.80
CA LEU A 67 3.70 -2.17 15.36
C LEU A 67 4.38 -1.03 14.59
N ASP A 68 4.33 0.20 15.11
CA ASP A 68 5.04 1.33 14.52
C ASP A 68 6.56 1.11 14.61
N ASP A 69 7.06 0.60 15.73
CA ASP A 69 8.48 0.30 15.91
C ASP A 69 8.97 -0.77 14.91
N GLU A 70 8.15 -1.76 14.52
CA GLU A 70 8.54 -2.71 13.47
C GLU A 70 8.74 -2.02 12.11
N HIS A 71 7.87 -1.08 11.74
CA HIS A 71 8.01 -0.35 10.47
C HIS A 71 9.23 0.58 10.50
N LYS A 72 9.46 1.25 11.63
CA LYS A 72 10.64 2.09 11.85
C LYS A 72 11.94 1.27 11.80
N ALA A 73 11.97 0.11 12.46
CA ALA A 73 13.12 -0.79 12.42
C ALA A 73 13.39 -1.31 11.01
N LEU A 74 12.33 -1.69 10.28
CA LEU A 74 12.45 -2.12 8.89
C LEU A 74 13.04 -1.02 8.00
N TYR A 75 12.59 0.22 8.17
CA TYR A 75 13.15 1.36 7.46
C TYR A 75 14.65 1.53 7.73
N VAL A 76 15.07 1.45 9.00
CA VAL A 76 16.49 1.51 9.37
C VAL A 76 17.30 0.38 8.74
N LEU A 77 16.79 -0.86 8.77
CA LEU A 77 17.44 -2.01 8.13
C LEU A 77 17.60 -1.82 6.62
N GLN A 78 16.59 -1.26 5.95
CA GLN A 78 16.63 -0.96 4.52
C GLN A 78 17.65 0.13 4.15
N HIS A 79 18.02 0.99 5.10
CA HIS A 79 18.98 2.09 4.92
C HIS A 79 20.25 1.87 5.76
N TRP A 80 20.54 0.61 6.13
CA TRP A 80 21.67 0.30 7.01
C TRP A 80 23.01 0.73 6.40
N GLU A 81 23.13 0.76 5.08
CA GLU A 81 24.30 1.26 4.36
C GLU A 81 24.67 2.72 4.69
N GLU A 82 23.73 3.52 5.22
CA GLU A 82 24.00 4.88 5.65
C GLU A 82 24.70 4.97 7.02
N MET A 83 24.88 3.84 7.73
CA MET A 83 25.52 3.82 9.04
C MET A 83 27.01 4.20 8.94
N PRO A 84 27.49 5.22 9.69
CA PRO A 84 28.90 5.60 9.69
C PRO A 84 29.79 4.47 10.23
N GLY A 85 30.68 3.93 9.40
CA GLY A 85 31.66 2.91 9.81
C GLY A 85 31.14 1.47 9.94
N TYR A 86 29.82 1.26 9.94
CA TYR A 86 29.17 -0.05 10.07
C TYR A 86 28.21 -0.37 8.92
N GLY A 87 27.97 0.59 8.03
CA GLY A 87 26.99 0.48 6.96
C GLY A 87 27.44 -0.44 5.83
N TYR A 88 26.53 -1.32 5.44
CA TYR A 88 26.62 -2.13 4.23
C TYR A 88 25.20 -2.52 3.80
N LYS A 89 25.05 -2.87 2.52
CA LYS A 89 23.76 -3.31 1.98
C LYS A 89 23.42 -4.69 2.55
N LEU A 90 22.38 -4.78 3.40
CA LEU A 90 21.95 -6.03 4.04
C LEU A 90 21.34 -7.04 3.05
N VAL A 91 20.74 -6.55 1.96
CA VAL A 91 20.12 -7.36 0.90
C VAL A 91 20.82 -7.05 -0.44
N PRO A 92 22.06 -7.53 -0.68
CA PRO A 92 22.61 -7.54 -2.03
C PRO A 92 21.77 -8.53 -2.87
N GLU A 93 21.41 -8.16 -4.09
CA GLU A 93 20.50 -8.93 -4.96
C GLU A 93 20.81 -10.44 -4.91
N HIS A 94 19.88 -11.23 -4.37
CA HIS A 94 20.09 -12.66 -4.17
C HIS A 94 19.82 -13.48 -5.44
N VAL A 95 20.32 -13.03 -6.58
CA VAL A 95 20.14 -13.73 -7.85
C VAL A 95 21.37 -14.62 -8.09
N GLU A 96 21.19 -15.94 -7.94
CA GLU A 96 22.18 -16.90 -8.42
C GLU A 96 21.89 -17.22 -9.89
N ILE A 97 22.94 -17.16 -10.71
CA ILE A 97 22.89 -17.51 -12.12
C ILE A 97 23.75 -18.77 -12.33
N ARG A 98 23.13 -19.86 -12.78
CA ARG A 98 23.84 -21.11 -13.13
C ARG A 98 23.77 -21.35 -14.63
N SER A 99 24.92 -21.51 -15.27
CA SER A 99 25.00 -21.90 -16.68
C SER A 99 24.53 -23.35 -16.87
N LEU A 100 23.77 -23.58 -17.94
CA LEU A 100 23.28 -24.91 -18.32
C LEU A 100 24.17 -25.49 -19.43
N TYR A 101 24.53 -26.78 -19.29
CA TYR A 101 25.38 -27.52 -20.21
C TYR A 101 24.72 -28.83 -20.64
N ASN A 102 24.82 -29.20 -21.91
CA ASN A 102 24.49 -30.55 -22.37
C ASN A 102 25.70 -31.49 -22.14
N PRO A 103 25.51 -32.67 -21.52
CA PRO A 103 26.57 -33.69 -21.39
C PRO A 103 27.23 -34.08 -22.71
N GLU A 104 26.54 -33.98 -23.84
CA GLU A 104 27.10 -34.27 -25.17
C GLU A 104 28.04 -33.17 -25.66
N ASN A 105 27.92 -31.94 -25.13
CA ASN A 105 28.73 -30.78 -25.49
C ASN A 105 29.13 -29.96 -24.25
N PRO A 106 29.92 -30.52 -23.32
CA PRO A 106 30.18 -29.93 -22.00
C PRO A 106 30.97 -28.61 -22.04
N GLY A 107 31.51 -28.22 -23.19
CA GLY A 107 32.20 -26.94 -23.40
C GLY A 107 31.33 -25.79 -23.88
N LEU A 108 30.05 -26.04 -24.22
CA LEU A 108 29.15 -25.03 -24.78
C LEU A 108 28.00 -24.74 -23.82
N VAL A 109 27.91 -23.48 -23.36
CA VAL A 109 26.76 -23.01 -22.56
C VAL A 109 25.52 -22.92 -23.46
N GLN A 110 24.40 -23.49 -23.00
CA GLN A 110 23.14 -23.56 -23.76
C GLN A 110 21.98 -22.83 -23.08
N GLY A 111 22.29 -21.97 -22.11
CA GLY A 111 21.34 -21.17 -21.38
C GLY A 111 21.80 -20.92 -19.95
N SER A 112 20.97 -20.27 -19.17
CA SER A 112 21.20 -20.03 -17.76
C SER A 112 19.91 -20.17 -16.96
N LEU A 113 20.03 -20.70 -15.75
CA LEU A 113 18.98 -20.70 -14.75
C LEU A 113 19.23 -19.51 -13.81
N HIS A 114 18.26 -18.61 -13.71
CA HIS A 114 18.29 -17.48 -12.77
C HIS A 114 17.36 -17.80 -11.62
N MET A 115 17.89 -17.78 -10.39
CA MET A 115 17.14 -18.13 -9.19
C MET A 115 17.31 -17.06 -8.13
N TRP A 116 16.21 -16.68 -7.49
CA TRP A 116 16.28 -16.00 -6.20
C TRP A 116 16.56 -17.04 -5.13
N ILE A 117 17.61 -16.80 -4.34
CA ILE A 117 17.98 -17.69 -3.24
C ILE A 117 17.83 -16.95 -1.93
N ASP A 118 17.23 -17.63 -0.95
CA ASP A 118 17.20 -17.16 0.42
C ASP A 118 17.94 -18.16 1.30
N MET A 119 18.82 -17.68 2.16
CA MET A 119 19.69 -18.51 2.98
C MET A 119 19.34 -18.33 4.45
N PHE A 120 18.80 -19.38 5.06
CA PHE A 120 18.41 -19.37 6.47
C PHE A 120 19.40 -20.14 7.34
N PRO A 121 19.69 -19.65 8.55
CA PRO A 121 20.37 -20.43 9.58
C PRO A 121 19.60 -21.73 9.88
N THR A 122 20.32 -22.81 10.20
CA THR A 122 19.70 -24.12 10.46
C THR A 122 19.08 -24.25 11.85
N ASP A 123 19.42 -23.34 12.76
CA ASP A 123 18.92 -23.25 14.14
C ASP A 123 17.61 -22.47 14.26
N VAL A 124 17.12 -21.89 13.16
CA VAL A 124 15.88 -21.12 13.10
C VAL A 124 14.92 -21.80 12.12
N PRO A 125 13.62 -21.94 12.44
CA PRO A 125 12.65 -22.46 11.50
C PRO A 125 12.60 -21.63 10.22
N ALA A 126 12.56 -22.31 9.07
CA ALA A 126 12.38 -21.63 7.80
C ALA A 126 11.03 -20.87 7.79
N PRO A 127 10.97 -19.69 7.16
CA PRO A 127 9.72 -18.98 6.91
C PRO A 127 8.65 -19.87 6.28
N PRO A 128 7.35 -19.60 6.54
CA PRO A 128 6.27 -20.35 5.90
C PRO A 128 6.34 -20.19 4.37
N PRO A 129 6.10 -21.26 3.60
CA PRO A 129 6.21 -21.23 2.14
C PRO A 129 5.26 -20.18 1.55
N VAL A 130 5.73 -19.49 0.51
CA VAL A 130 4.93 -18.52 -0.22
C VAL A 130 3.99 -19.26 -1.16
N ASN A 131 2.68 -19.02 -1.02
CA ASN A 131 1.71 -19.51 -1.99
C ASN A 131 1.82 -18.70 -3.29
N ILE A 132 2.36 -19.34 -4.34
CA ILE A 132 2.56 -18.76 -5.67
C ILE A 132 1.39 -19.01 -6.63
N LYS A 133 0.27 -19.58 -6.15
CA LYS A 133 -0.92 -19.71 -6.99
C LYS A 133 -1.38 -18.33 -7.48
N PRO A 134 -1.90 -18.21 -8.71
CA PRO A 134 -2.48 -16.96 -9.19
C PRO A 134 -3.48 -16.40 -8.19
N ARG A 135 -3.38 -15.11 -7.90
CA ARG A 135 -4.33 -14.43 -7.02
C ARG A 135 -5.69 -14.41 -7.70
N LEU A 136 -6.72 -14.71 -6.93
CA LEU A 136 -8.09 -14.63 -7.41
C LEU A 136 -8.67 -13.26 -7.05
N PRO A 137 -9.46 -12.65 -7.94
CA PRO A 137 -10.19 -11.43 -7.62
C PRO A 137 -11.08 -11.62 -6.39
N VAL A 138 -11.12 -10.60 -5.53
CA VAL A 138 -12.01 -10.53 -4.37
C VAL A 138 -13.23 -9.69 -4.75
N SER A 139 -14.44 -10.14 -4.41
CA SER A 139 -15.67 -9.39 -4.69
C SER A 139 -15.85 -8.25 -3.68
N TYR A 140 -16.09 -7.04 -4.20
CA TYR A 140 -16.37 -5.83 -3.43
C TYR A 140 -17.72 -5.22 -3.81
N GLU A 141 -18.30 -4.48 -2.87
CA GLU A 141 -19.46 -3.62 -3.10
C GLU A 141 -19.11 -2.20 -2.63
N LEU A 142 -19.05 -1.24 -3.57
CA LEU A 142 -18.89 0.18 -3.27
C LEU A 142 -20.26 0.87 -3.29
N ARG A 143 -20.60 1.53 -2.19
CA ARG A 143 -21.81 2.32 -2.06
C ARG A 143 -21.47 3.80 -2.06
N VAL A 144 -21.99 4.56 -3.01
CA VAL A 144 -21.88 6.01 -3.06
C VAL A 144 -23.26 6.60 -2.80
N ILE A 145 -23.38 7.41 -1.75
CA ILE A 145 -24.66 8.00 -1.35
C ILE A 145 -24.63 9.49 -1.70
N ILE A 146 -25.53 9.92 -2.58
CA ILE A 146 -25.75 11.32 -2.93
C ILE A 146 -26.89 11.83 -2.07
N TRP A 147 -26.55 12.58 -1.01
CA TRP A 147 -27.55 13.21 -0.16
C TRP A 147 -28.16 14.42 -0.85
N ASN A 148 -27.33 15.41 -1.15
CA ASN A 148 -27.74 16.64 -1.80
C ASN A 148 -26.58 17.29 -2.57
N THR A 149 -26.92 18.25 -3.43
CA THR A 149 -26.02 19.24 -4.01
C THR A 149 -26.32 20.61 -3.42
N ASP A 150 -25.38 21.52 -3.54
CA ASP A 150 -25.51 22.93 -3.18
C ASP A 150 -24.66 23.77 -4.15
N SER A 151 -25.08 25.01 -4.41
CA SER A 151 -24.36 25.99 -5.23
C SER A 151 -24.05 25.51 -6.67
N VAL A 152 -24.94 24.71 -7.26
CA VAL A 152 -24.85 24.33 -8.68
C VAL A 152 -25.13 25.57 -9.55
N ILE A 153 -24.34 25.72 -10.62
CA ILE A 153 -24.49 26.82 -11.59
C ILE A 153 -25.88 26.75 -12.22
N LEU A 154 -26.56 27.91 -12.30
CA LEU A 154 -27.88 28.07 -12.89
C LEU A 154 -27.73 28.46 -14.36
N ASP A 155 -27.74 27.46 -15.24
CA ASP A 155 -27.44 27.64 -16.68
C ASP A 155 -28.71 27.88 -17.52
N ASP A 156 -29.90 27.56 -16.99
CA ASP A 156 -31.17 27.76 -17.68
C ASP A 156 -31.82 29.08 -17.27
N VAL A 157 -32.31 29.85 -18.24
CA VAL A 157 -33.08 31.09 -17.98
C VAL A 157 -34.49 30.91 -18.51
N ASN A 158 -35.48 31.04 -17.63
CA ASN A 158 -36.88 30.95 -18.01
C ASN A 158 -37.24 32.05 -19.03
N PRO A 159 -37.72 31.72 -20.25
CA PRO A 159 -38.00 32.72 -21.29
C PRO A 159 -39.12 33.71 -20.96
N VAL A 160 -39.96 33.39 -19.97
CA VAL A 160 -41.11 34.21 -19.55
C VAL A 160 -40.79 35.02 -18.30
N THR A 161 -40.19 34.42 -17.28
CA THR A 161 -39.90 35.10 -15.99
C THR A 161 -38.50 35.71 -15.94
N GLY A 162 -37.57 35.25 -16.77
CA GLY A 162 -36.16 35.66 -16.73
C GLY A 162 -35.39 35.10 -15.53
N GLU A 163 -36.01 34.23 -14.72
CA GLU A 163 -35.38 33.65 -13.53
C GLU A 163 -34.37 32.57 -13.95
N PRO A 164 -33.13 32.62 -13.41
CA PRO A 164 -32.15 31.56 -13.63
C PRO A 164 -32.48 30.32 -12.79
N SER A 165 -32.25 29.14 -13.37
CA SER A 165 -32.52 27.84 -12.79
C SER A 165 -31.58 26.77 -13.38
N SER A 166 -31.61 25.55 -12.82
CA SER A 166 -30.97 24.38 -13.41
C SER A 166 -31.72 23.08 -13.09
N ASP A 167 -31.74 22.16 -14.04
CA ASP A 167 -32.11 20.76 -13.83
C ASP A 167 -30.89 19.95 -13.39
N ILE A 168 -30.90 19.43 -12.16
CA ILE A 168 -29.73 18.82 -11.54
C ILE A 168 -29.87 17.30 -11.51
N TYR A 169 -28.85 16.58 -11.95
CA TYR A 169 -28.73 15.12 -11.76
C TYR A 169 -27.25 14.73 -11.66
N VAL A 170 -26.96 13.58 -11.05
CA VAL A 170 -25.59 13.09 -10.84
C VAL A 170 -25.39 11.79 -11.61
N LYS A 171 -24.29 11.69 -12.35
CA LYS A 171 -23.80 10.47 -13.00
C LYS A 171 -22.58 9.94 -12.27
N SER A 172 -22.51 8.64 -12.04
CA SER A 172 -21.38 7.98 -11.40
C SER A 172 -20.98 6.72 -12.17
N TRP A 173 -19.69 6.49 -12.31
CA TRP A 173 -19.13 5.29 -12.93
C TRP A 173 -17.77 4.98 -12.31
N ILE A 174 -17.36 3.71 -12.39
CA ILE A 174 -16.03 3.28 -12.01
C ILE A 174 -15.19 3.17 -13.28
N LYS A 175 -14.00 3.77 -13.29
CA LYS A 175 -13.05 3.66 -14.41
C LYS A 175 -12.72 2.18 -14.67
N GLY A 176 -12.95 1.71 -15.89
CA GLY A 176 -12.80 0.29 -16.26
C GLY A 176 -14.10 -0.52 -16.19
N LEU A 177 -15.17 0.05 -15.62
CA LEU A 177 -16.52 -0.50 -15.61
C LEU A 177 -17.52 0.52 -16.18
N ASP A 178 -17.15 1.16 -17.29
CA ASP A 178 -17.97 2.22 -17.91
C ASP A 178 -19.36 1.73 -18.34
N HIS A 179 -19.54 0.41 -18.51
CA HIS A 179 -20.82 -0.23 -18.81
C HIS A 179 -21.80 -0.25 -17.61
N ASP A 180 -21.30 -0.11 -16.38
CA ASP A 180 -22.10 -0.05 -15.14
C ASP A 180 -22.28 1.40 -14.66
N LYS A 181 -22.36 2.34 -15.60
CA LYS A 181 -22.64 3.74 -15.31
C LYS A 181 -24.06 3.88 -14.75
N GLN A 182 -24.20 4.62 -13.65
CA GLN A 182 -25.47 4.88 -12.97
C GLN A 182 -25.75 6.39 -12.93
N GLU A 183 -27.02 6.74 -12.86
CA GLU A 183 -27.47 8.13 -12.71
C GLU A 183 -28.61 8.25 -11.68
N THR A 184 -28.73 9.42 -11.07
CA THR A 184 -29.87 9.77 -10.22
C THR A 184 -31.08 10.16 -11.07
N ASP A 185 -32.24 10.25 -10.43
CA ASP A 185 -33.35 11.05 -10.97
C ASP A 185 -32.93 12.54 -11.12
N VAL A 186 -33.74 13.31 -11.85
CA VAL A 186 -33.51 14.75 -12.07
C VAL A 186 -34.25 15.58 -11.03
N HIS A 187 -33.53 16.47 -10.33
CA HIS A 187 -34.11 17.55 -9.54
C HIS A 187 -34.41 18.73 -10.46
N PHE A 188 -35.69 18.91 -10.79
CA PHE A 188 -36.15 19.87 -11.78
C PHE A 188 -36.16 21.30 -11.24
N ASN A 189 -35.70 22.25 -12.06
CA ASN A 189 -35.86 23.70 -11.87
C ASN A 189 -35.37 24.21 -10.50
N SER A 190 -34.14 23.86 -10.12
CA SER A 190 -33.50 24.42 -8.92
C SER A 190 -33.19 25.90 -9.13
N LEU A 191 -33.73 26.76 -8.27
CA LEU A 191 -33.51 28.22 -8.30
C LEU A 191 -32.31 28.65 -7.44
N THR A 192 -31.84 27.78 -6.56
CA THR A 192 -30.77 28.05 -5.59
C THR A 192 -29.49 27.26 -5.90
N GLY A 193 -29.56 26.29 -6.81
CA GLY A 193 -28.49 25.33 -7.07
C GLY A 193 -28.48 24.16 -6.08
N GLU A 194 -29.46 24.09 -5.17
CA GLU A 194 -29.67 22.96 -4.28
C GLU A 194 -30.46 21.85 -4.97
N GLY A 195 -30.11 20.60 -4.69
CA GLY A 195 -30.85 19.43 -5.16
C GLY A 195 -30.77 18.32 -4.12
N ASN A 196 -31.90 17.70 -3.76
CA ASN A 196 -31.94 16.62 -2.76
C ASN A 196 -32.29 15.30 -3.45
N PHE A 197 -31.44 14.29 -3.26
CA PHE A 197 -31.53 13.02 -3.98
C PHE A 197 -31.76 11.84 -3.03
N ASN A 198 -31.09 11.82 -1.87
CA ASN A 198 -31.01 10.64 -1.00
C ASN A 198 -30.80 9.33 -1.81
N TRP A 199 -29.92 9.41 -2.82
CA TRP A 199 -29.73 8.36 -3.81
C TRP A 199 -28.53 7.48 -3.44
N ARG A 200 -28.59 6.19 -3.77
CA ARG A 200 -27.51 5.25 -3.48
C ARG A 200 -27.10 4.51 -4.74
N PHE A 201 -25.92 4.85 -5.27
CA PHE A 201 -25.25 4.01 -6.25
C PHE A 201 -24.62 2.81 -5.56
N ILE A 202 -24.81 1.63 -6.15
CA ILE A 202 -24.23 0.38 -5.67
C ILE A 202 -23.45 -0.23 -6.82
N PHE A 203 -22.13 -0.22 -6.71
CA PHE A 203 -21.24 -0.84 -7.69
C PHE A 203 -20.71 -2.14 -7.13
N ARG A 204 -20.84 -3.22 -7.88
CA ARG A 204 -20.28 -4.53 -7.53
C ARG A 204 -19.20 -4.88 -8.52
N PHE A 205 -18.02 -5.19 -8.02
CA PHE A 205 -16.87 -5.46 -8.87
C PHE A 205 -15.93 -6.47 -8.22
N SER A 206 -15.13 -7.13 -9.05
CA SER A 206 -14.04 -7.96 -8.56
C SER A 206 -12.76 -7.13 -8.58
N TYR A 207 -11.93 -7.28 -7.55
CA TYR A 207 -10.72 -6.48 -7.39
C TYR A 207 -9.56 -7.35 -6.96
N LEU A 208 -8.41 -7.12 -7.56
CA LEU A 208 -7.11 -7.67 -7.20
C LEU A 208 -6.35 -6.61 -6.38
N PRO A 209 -6.34 -6.68 -5.03
CA PRO A 209 -5.80 -5.61 -4.20
C PRO A 209 -4.31 -5.39 -4.36
N THR A 210 -3.56 -6.43 -4.72
CA THR A 210 -2.10 -6.32 -4.88
C THR A 210 -1.73 -5.64 -6.20
N GLU A 211 -2.42 -5.99 -7.28
CA GLU A 211 -2.26 -5.44 -8.62
C GLU A 211 -2.94 -4.07 -8.76
N LYS A 212 -3.78 -3.70 -7.78
CA LYS A 212 -4.65 -2.52 -7.79
C LYS A 212 -5.55 -2.47 -9.03
N GLU A 213 -6.07 -3.63 -9.43
CA GLU A 213 -6.79 -3.81 -10.70
C GLU A 213 -8.22 -4.33 -10.48
N ILE A 214 -9.17 -3.78 -11.23
CA ILE A 214 -10.56 -4.25 -11.30
C ILE A 214 -10.67 -5.32 -12.39
N THR A 215 -11.38 -6.40 -12.09
CA THR A 215 -11.54 -7.59 -12.94
C THR A 215 -13.00 -7.89 -13.23
#